data_AF-A0A2S2R5X8-F1
#
_entry.id   AF-A0A2S2R5X8-F1
#
_cell.length_a   1.000
_cell.length_b   1.000
_cell.length_c   1.000
_cell.angle_alpha   90.00
_cell.angle_beta   90.00
_cell.angle_gamma   90.00
#
_symmetry.space_group_name_H-M   'P 1'
#
loop_
_entity.id
_entity.type
_entity.pdbx_description
1 polymer ?
#
loop_
_entity_poly.entity_id
_entity_poly.type
_entity_poly.pdbx_seq_one_letter_code
_entity_poly.pdbx_strand_id
1 'polypeptide(L)'
;MFSLSMFSEMLRPFIMSYRCWSVSMLPGTEREDVERGGKIIMPPSALDTLTRLNINYPMLFRLTNKKKNKVTHCGVLEFIADEDKVYIPYWMMKNILLDEGDLVQVESVSLDVATFSKFQPQNSEFLDITNPKAVLENCLRNFACLTTG
;
A
#
# COMPACT_ATOMS: atom_id res chain seq x y z
N MET A 1 -44.13 7.91 2.82
CA MET A 1 -43.02 7.32 2.05
C MET A 1 -41.73 7.84 2.65
N PHE A 2 -41.12 7.05 3.54
CA PHE A 2 -39.87 7.41 4.21
C PHE A 2 -38.72 7.25 3.23
N SER A 3 -38.05 8.36 2.94
CA SER A 3 -36.85 8.40 2.12
C SER A 3 -35.72 7.67 2.84
N LEU A 4 -35.38 6.48 2.33
CA LEU A 4 -34.24 5.67 2.75
C LEU A 4 -32.93 6.29 2.23
N SER A 5 -32.65 7.54 2.59
CA SER A 5 -31.44 8.27 2.20
C SER A 5 -30.67 8.84 3.38
N MET A 6 -30.91 8.33 4.60
CA MET A 6 -30.32 8.88 5.83
C MET A 6 -29.63 7.87 6.75
N PHE A 7 -29.13 6.73 6.24
CA PHE A 7 -28.25 5.84 7.01
C PHE A 7 -27.15 5.25 6.12
N SER A 8 -26.33 6.13 5.54
CA SER A 8 -24.90 5.83 5.54
C SER A 8 -24.33 6.83 6.52
N GLU A 9 -24.25 6.45 7.80
CA GLU A 9 -23.20 7.01 8.64
C GLU A 9 -21.91 6.77 7.87
N MET A 10 -21.47 7.79 7.14
CA MET A 10 -20.17 7.82 6.49
C MET A 10 -19.15 7.59 7.59
N LEU A 11 -18.78 6.32 7.81
CA LEU A 11 -17.47 5.98 8.32
C LEU A 11 -16.51 6.65 7.36
N ARG A 12 -16.06 7.86 7.73
CA ARG A 12 -15.12 8.60 6.92
C ARG A 12 -13.92 7.67 6.75
N PRO A 13 -13.51 7.35 5.51
CA PRO A 13 -12.31 6.57 5.34
C PRO A 13 -11.17 7.30 6.05
N PHE A 14 -10.29 6.55 6.70
CA PHE A 14 -9.08 7.08 7.27
C PHE A 14 -8.33 7.79 6.15
N ILE A 15 -8.18 9.12 6.21
CA ILE A 15 -7.42 9.91 5.24
C ILE A 15 -6.45 10.76 6.03
N MET A 16 -5.16 10.48 5.89
CA MET A 16 -4.09 11.23 6.53
C MET A 16 -2.93 11.45 5.56
N SER A 17 -2.17 12.52 5.76
CA SER A 17 -0.97 12.79 4.98
C SER A 17 0.25 12.55 5.84
N TYR A 18 1.19 11.76 5.33
CA TYR A 18 2.43 11.40 6.02
C TYR A 18 3.64 11.76 5.17
N ARG A 19 4.79 11.92 5.81
CA ARG A 19 6.07 12.03 5.11
C ARG A 19 6.56 10.64 4.72
N CYS A 20 6.74 10.40 3.42
CA CYS A 20 7.27 9.13 2.95
C CYS A 20 8.79 9.09 3.04
N TRP A 21 9.31 7.95 3.50
CA TRP A 21 10.74 7.67 3.58
C TRP A 21 11.00 6.28 3.00
N SER A 22 12.20 6.06 2.48
CA SER A 22 12.63 4.74 2.03
C SER A 22 12.73 3.78 3.22
N VAL A 23 12.33 2.51 3.04
CA VAL A 23 12.48 1.47 4.06
C VAL A 23 13.94 1.30 4.51
N SER A 24 14.90 1.58 3.63
CA SER A 24 16.33 1.56 3.97
C SER A 24 16.74 2.59 5.03
N MET A 25 15.93 3.65 5.24
CA MET A 25 16.17 4.66 6.27
C MET A 25 15.57 4.30 7.62
N LEU A 26 14.82 3.21 7.72
CA LEU A 26 14.29 2.74 8.99
C LEU A 26 15.45 2.33 9.91
N PRO A 27 15.55 2.89 11.13
CA PRO A 27 16.61 2.50 12.06
C PRO A 27 16.44 1.03 12.48
N GLY A 28 17.42 0.19 12.16
CA GLY A 28 17.41 -1.23 12.51
C GLY A 28 18.05 -2.12 11.44
N THR A 29 17.66 -3.41 11.44
CA THR A 29 18.08 -4.38 10.42
C THR A 29 17.46 -4.06 9.08
N GLU A 30 18.25 -4.07 8.00
CA GLU A 30 17.75 -3.97 6.63
C GLU A 30 16.74 -5.10 6.36
N ARG A 31 15.52 -4.70 6.01
CA ARG A 31 14.42 -5.64 5.75
C ARG A 31 14.16 -5.76 4.25
N GLU A 32 14.99 -6.57 3.59
CA GLU A 32 14.86 -6.83 2.14
C GLU A 32 13.50 -7.43 1.76
N ASP A 33 12.86 -8.16 2.66
CA ASP A 33 11.53 -8.74 2.48
C ASP A 33 10.44 -7.67 2.30
N VAL A 34 10.58 -6.53 2.98
CA VAL A 34 9.67 -5.38 2.85
C VAL A 34 9.90 -4.68 1.52
N GLU A 35 11.18 -4.51 1.15
CA GLU A 35 11.56 -3.89 -0.12
C GLU A 35 11.07 -4.71 -1.33
N ARG A 36 11.06 -6.05 -1.23
CA ARG A 36 10.51 -6.92 -2.29
C ARG A 36 8.99 -7.12 -2.23
N GLY A 37 8.31 -6.49 -1.29
CA GLY A 37 6.88 -6.67 -1.03
C GLY A 37 6.03 -5.42 -1.31
N GLY A 38 4.70 -5.58 -1.16
CA GLY A 38 3.70 -4.52 -1.30
C GLY A 38 3.19 -3.96 0.02
N LYS A 39 4.00 -4.02 1.07
CA LYS A 39 3.62 -3.63 2.42
C LYS A 39 4.45 -2.43 2.90
N ILE A 40 3.80 -1.51 3.61
CA ILE A 40 4.42 -0.30 4.18
C ILE A 40 4.47 -0.38 5.70
N ILE A 41 5.27 0.48 6.31
CA ILE A 41 5.34 0.64 7.77
C ILE A 41 4.75 1.99 8.14
N MET A 42 3.83 1.97 9.09
CA MET A 42 3.07 3.14 9.54
C MET A 42 3.34 3.47 11.01
N PRO A 43 2.98 4.67 11.49
CA PRO A 43 3.12 4.99 12.90
C PRO A 43 2.02 4.34 13.75
N PRO A 44 2.26 4.06 15.04
CA PRO A 44 1.27 3.47 15.94
C PRO A 44 0.02 4.34 16.11
N SER A 45 0.12 5.66 15.98
CA SER A 45 -1.04 6.57 15.95
C SER A 45 -2.04 6.27 14.82
N ALA A 46 -1.55 5.78 13.67
CA ALA A 46 -2.40 5.35 12.58
C ALA A 46 -3.25 4.14 13.03
N LEU A 47 -2.65 3.17 13.71
CA LEU A 47 -3.36 1.98 14.20
C LEU A 47 -4.47 2.33 15.20
N ASP A 48 -4.24 3.27 16.13
CA ASP A 48 -5.27 3.71 17.07
C ASP A 48 -6.47 4.30 16.31
N THR A 49 -6.20 5.14 15.31
CA THR A 49 -7.24 5.74 14.47
C THR A 49 -8.00 4.69 13.66
N LEU A 50 -7.29 3.73 13.06
CA LEU A 50 -7.89 2.63 12.30
C LEU A 50 -8.77 1.73 13.16
N THR A 51 -8.35 1.48 14.41
CA THR A 51 -9.09 0.69 15.39
C THR A 51 -10.37 1.41 15.82
N ARG A 52 -10.33 2.73 16.02
CA ARG A 52 -11.53 3.56 16.30
C ARG A 52 -12.52 3.57 15.14
N LEU A 53 -12.00 3.51 13.91
CA LEU A 53 -12.81 3.41 12.69
C LEU A 53 -13.34 1.99 12.43
N ASN A 54 -13.02 1.04 13.31
CA ASN A 54 -13.48 -0.34 13.26
C ASN A 54 -13.09 -1.05 11.94
N ILE A 55 -11.90 -0.73 11.41
CA ILE A 55 -11.37 -1.31 10.18
C ILE A 55 -10.84 -2.71 10.46
N ASN A 56 -11.46 -3.70 9.84
CA ASN A 56 -11.08 -5.10 9.98
C ASN A 56 -9.91 -5.46 9.05
N TYR A 57 -9.16 -6.50 9.43
CA TYR A 57 -8.11 -7.06 8.57
C TYR A 57 -8.71 -7.73 7.32
N PRO A 58 -8.08 -7.63 6.13
CA PRO A 58 -6.80 -6.96 5.83
C PRO A 58 -6.93 -5.44 5.73
N MET A 59 -5.99 -4.72 6.36
CA MET A 59 -5.90 -3.26 6.27
C MET A 59 -5.17 -2.86 4.99
N LEU A 60 -5.93 -2.36 4.01
CA LEU A 60 -5.41 -1.90 2.73
C LEU A 60 -5.49 -0.37 2.65
N PHE A 61 -4.51 0.20 1.97
CA PHE A 61 -4.35 1.64 1.85
C PHE A 61 -4.14 2.03 0.39
N ARG A 62 -4.72 3.18 0.03
CA ARG A 62 -4.45 3.91 -1.20
C ARG A 62 -3.49 5.03 -0.90
N LEU A 63 -2.31 4.96 -1.50
CA LEU A 63 -1.32 6.02 -1.50
C LEU A 63 -1.55 6.92 -2.71
N THR A 64 -1.72 8.21 -2.46
CA THR A 64 -1.92 9.22 -3.50
C THR A 64 -0.82 10.27 -3.42
N ASN A 65 -0.04 10.39 -4.49
CA ASN A 65 0.88 11.50 -4.69
C ASN A 65 0.13 12.66 -5.35
N LYS A 66 -0.19 13.70 -4.56
CA LYS A 66 -0.89 14.90 -5.05
C LYS A 66 -0.09 15.70 -6.08
N LYS A 67 1.24 15.67 -6.02
CA LYS A 67 2.09 16.45 -6.94
C LYS A 67 2.08 15.90 -8.36
N LYS A 68 2.03 14.56 -8.49
CA LYS A 68 2.11 13.85 -9.78
C LYS A 68 0.79 13.20 -10.19
N ASN A 69 -0.24 13.33 -9.35
CA ASN A 69 -1.55 12.71 -9.52
C ASN A 69 -1.47 11.19 -9.80
N LYS A 70 -0.52 10.54 -9.14
CA LYS A 70 -0.28 9.09 -9.23
C LYS A 70 -0.83 8.42 -7.98
N VAL A 71 -1.41 7.24 -8.17
CA VAL A 71 -1.99 6.45 -7.10
C VAL A 71 -1.41 5.04 -7.12
N THR A 72 -1.26 4.45 -5.94
CA THR A 72 -0.93 3.03 -5.78
C THR A 72 -1.65 2.49 -4.56
N HIS A 73 -1.86 1.19 -4.52
CA HIS A 73 -2.43 0.52 -3.36
C HIS A 73 -1.35 -0.32 -2.67
N CYS A 74 -1.38 -0.34 -1.34
CA CYS A 74 -0.44 -1.09 -0.51
C CYS A 74 -1.14 -1.64 0.72
N GLY A 75 -0.56 -2.68 1.31
CA GLY A 75 -0.94 -3.15 2.65
C GLY A 75 -0.05 -2.54 3.72
N VAL A 76 -0.39 -2.73 4.99
CA VAL A 76 0.52 -2.46 6.11
C VAL A 76 1.20 -3.74 6.56
N LEU A 77 2.49 -3.65 6.89
CA LEU A 77 3.24 -4.72 7.55
C LEU A 77 3.14 -4.59 9.06
N GLU A 78 3.61 -3.47 9.59
CA GLU A 78 3.75 -3.20 11.02
C GLU A 78 3.55 -1.70 11.31
N PHE A 79 3.21 -1.41 12.56
CA PHE A 79 3.00 -0.05 13.06
C PHE A 79 4.13 0.37 14.02
N ILE A 80 5.34 0.51 13.49
CA ILE A 80 6.56 0.83 14.27
C ILE A 80 7.27 2.10 13.80
N ALA A 81 6.71 2.83 12.83
CA ALA A 81 7.32 4.06 12.33
C ALA A 81 7.24 5.20 13.36
N ASP A 82 8.15 6.16 13.26
CA ASP A 82 8.02 7.43 13.99
C ASP A 82 6.74 8.15 13.58
N GLU A 83 6.20 8.94 14.50
CA GLU A 83 5.05 9.81 14.23
C GLU A 83 5.28 10.72 13.01
N ASP A 84 4.23 10.93 12.23
CA ASP A 84 4.22 11.65 10.95
C ASP A 84 5.10 11.07 9.82
N LYS A 85 5.74 9.91 10.03
CA LYS A 85 6.55 9.22 9.00
C LYS A 85 5.91 7.91 8.57
N VAL A 86 6.03 7.60 7.29
CA VAL A 86 5.69 6.28 6.73
C VAL A 86 6.87 5.77 5.92
N TYR A 87 7.20 4.50 6.08
CA TYR A 87 8.27 3.87 5.31
C TYR A 87 7.66 3.05 4.18
N ILE A 88 8.10 3.36 2.96
CA ILE A 88 7.55 2.82 1.72
C ILE A 88 8.71 2.18 0.95
N PRO A 89 8.50 0.98 0.37
CA PRO A 89 9.50 0.36 -0.49
C PRO A 89 9.95 1.30 -1.62
N TYR A 90 11.24 1.33 -1.91
CA TYR A 90 11.83 2.21 -2.90
C TYR A 90 11.22 2.03 -4.29
N TRP A 91 10.93 0.78 -4.71
CA TRP A 91 10.25 0.53 -5.99
C TRP A 91 8.86 1.20 -6.05
N MET A 92 8.14 1.24 -4.93
CA MET A 92 6.81 1.84 -4.86
C MET A 92 6.92 3.36 -4.89
N MET A 93 7.87 3.95 -4.15
CA MET A 93 8.18 5.38 -4.24
C MET A 93 8.51 5.80 -5.68
N LYS A 94 9.34 5.02 -6.38
CA LYS A 94 9.67 5.25 -7.79
C LYS A 94 8.44 5.13 -8.69
N ASN A 95 7.55 4.18 -8.44
CA ASN A 95 6.31 3.99 -9.23
C ASN A 95 5.37 5.20 -9.14
N ILE A 96 5.19 5.78 -7.95
CA ILE A 96 4.37 6.99 -7.76
C ILE A 96 5.17 8.29 -7.80
N LEU A 97 6.44 8.25 -8.21
CA LEU A 97 7.33 9.40 -8.36
C LEU A 97 7.39 10.26 -7.09
N LEU A 98 7.61 9.61 -5.95
CA LEU A 98 7.85 10.25 -4.65
C LEU A 98 9.35 10.25 -4.33
N ASP A 99 9.79 11.35 -3.75
CA ASP A 99 11.12 11.50 -3.14
C ASP A 99 11.05 11.33 -1.62
N GLU A 100 12.19 11.12 -0.98
CA GLU A 100 12.27 11.00 0.48
C GLU A 100 11.92 12.34 1.15
N GLY A 101 11.02 12.29 2.13
CA GLY A 101 10.49 13.46 2.83
C GLY A 101 9.27 14.11 2.16
N ASP A 102 8.84 13.63 0.99
CA ASP A 102 7.62 14.13 0.35
C ASP A 102 6.34 13.73 1.09
N LEU A 103 5.29 14.50 0.89
CA LEU A 103 3.98 14.22 1.48
C LEU A 103 3.19 13.26 0.58
N VAL A 104 2.80 12.13 1.15
CA VAL A 104 1.89 11.17 0.53
C VAL A 104 0.58 11.15 1.30
N GLN A 105 -0.54 11.17 0.58
CA GLN A 105 -1.85 10.96 1.20
C GLN A 105 -2.11 9.46 1.28
N VAL A 106 -2.33 8.96 2.49
CA VAL A 106 -2.70 7.59 2.80
C VAL A 106 -4.18 7.55 3.12
N GLU A 107 -4.90 6.68 2.41
CA GLU A 107 -6.34 6.51 2.59
C GLU A 107 -6.70 5.05 2.82
N SER A 108 -7.48 4.71 3.86
CA SER A 108 -7.96 3.34 4.03
C SER A 108 -8.99 3.02 2.96
N VAL A 109 -8.79 1.90 2.27
CA VAL A 109 -9.74 1.40 1.28
C VAL A 109 -9.99 -0.07 1.53
N SER A 110 -11.22 -0.52 1.30
CA SER A 110 -11.55 -1.93 1.22
C SER A 110 -11.60 -2.30 -0.26
N LEU A 111 -10.76 -3.25 -0.67
CA LEU A 111 -10.71 -3.73 -2.06
C LEU A 111 -11.23 -5.17 -2.11
N ASP A 112 -12.05 -5.45 -3.11
CA ASP A 112 -12.51 -6.80 -3.39
C ASP A 112 -11.39 -7.65 -4.00
N VAL A 113 -11.45 -8.96 -3.76
CA VAL A 113 -10.48 -9.90 -4.33
C VAL A 113 -10.63 -9.96 -5.85
N ALA A 114 -9.55 -9.71 -6.57
CA ALA A 114 -9.53 -9.81 -8.02
C ALA A 114 -9.73 -11.27 -8.46
N THR A 115 -10.69 -11.51 -9.36
CA THR A 115 -10.94 -12.84 -9.96
C THR A 115 -10.03 -13.12 -11.15
N PHE A 116 -9.57 -12.07 -11.83
CA PHE A 116 -8.69 -12.15 -12.99
C PHE A 116 -7.72 -10.98 -12.98
N SER A 117 -6.44 -11.27 -13.21
CA SER A 117 -5.39 -10.27 -13.37
C SER A 117 -4.51 -10.64 -14.56
N LYS A 118 -4.24 -9.65 -15.43
CA LYS A 118 -3.38 -9.81 -16.60
C LYS A 118 -2.09 -9.04 -16.36
N PHE A 119 -0.96 -9.74 -16.46
CA PHE A 119 0.36 -9.16 -16.26
C PHE A 119 1.11 -9.07 -17.58
N GLN A 120 1.80 -7.96 -17.80
CA GLN A 120 2.72 -7.78 -18.91
C GLN A 120 4.16 -7.89 -18.38
N PRO A 121 4.98 -8.82 -18.91
CA PRO A 121 6.39 -8.89 -18.52
C PRO A 121 7.13 -7.63 -19.00
N GLN A 122 7.99 -7.06 -18.13
CA GLN A 122 8.83 -5.92 -18.50
C GLN A 122 10.03 -6.33 -19.37
N ASN A 123 10.55 -7.54 -19.18
CA ASN A 123 11.68 -8.07 -19.94
C ASN A 123 11.34 -9.47 -20.47
N SER A 124 11.85 -9.80 -21.67
CA SER A 124 11.67 -11.12 -22.28
C SER A 124 12.36 -12.23 -21.50
N GLU A 125 13.41 -11.92 -20.73
CA GLU A 125 14.10 -12.88 -19.85
C GLU A 125 13.15 -13.56 -18.84
N PHE A 126 12.05 -12.91 -18.48
CA PHE A 126 11.04 -13.52 -17.60
C PHE A 126 10.33 -14.71 -18.27
N LEU A 127 10.26 -14.72 -19.61
CA LEU A 127 9.68 -15.81 -20.39
C LEU A 127 10.61 -17.02 -20.48
N ASP A 128 11.91 -16.82 -20.25
CA ASP A 128 12.94 -17.87 -20.32
C ASP A 128 13.06 -18.70 -19.03
N ILE A 129 12.32 -18.32 -17.97
CA ILE A 129 12.27 -19.04 -16.70
C ILE A 129 11.53 -20.37 -16.90
N THR A 130 12.01 -21.46 -16.30
CA THR A 130 11.40 -22.80 -16.41
C THR A 130 9.93 -22.85 -15.99
N ASN A 131 9.54 -22.07 -14.98
CA ASN A 131 8.15 -21.96 -14.52
C ASN A 131 7.79 -20.51 -14.11
N PRO A 132 7.49 -19.63 -15.08
CA PRO A 132 7.26 -18.22 -14.81
C PRO A 132 5.97 -17.99 -14.01
N LYS A 133 4.98 -18.88 -14.16
CA LYS A 133 3.72 -18.83 -13.41
C LYS A 133 3.94 -19.05 -11.92
N ALA A 134 4.70 -20.08 -11.53
CA ALA A 134 4.97 -20.36 -10.12
C ALA A 134 5.77 -19.24 -9.46
N VAL A 135 6.76 -18.66 -10.17
CA VAL A 135 7.52 -17.51 -9.68
C VAL A 135 6.61 -16.30 -9.49
N LEU A 136 5.74 -16.02 -10.46
CA LEU A 136 4.78 -14.92 -10.35
C LEU A 136 3.83 -15.12 -9.16
N GLU A 137 3.23 -16.30 -9.01
CA GLU A 137 2.33 -16.61 -7.89
C GLU A 137 3.04 -16.49 -6.54
N ASN A 138 4.31 -16.91 -6.45
CA ASN A 138 5.09 -16.78 -5.23
C ASN A 138 5.40 -15.32 -4.90
N CYS A 139 5.78 -14.51 -5.90
CA CYS A 139 5.99 -13.08 -5.72
C CYS A 139 4.69 -12.37 -5.33
N LEU A 140 3.57 -12.70 -5.98
CA LEU A 140 2.26 -12.09 -5.74
C LEU A 140 1.79 -12.26 -4.29
N ARG A 141 2.19 -13.33 -3.58
CA ARG A 141 1.90 -13.49 -2.14
C ARG A 141 2.48 -12.36 -1.28
N ASN A 142 3.54 -11.70 -1.74
CA ASN A 142 4.17 -10.59 -1.02
C ASN A 142 3.45 -9.25 -1.26
N PHE A 143 2.57 -9.18 -2.25
CA PHE A 143 1.80 -7.98 -2.57
C PHE A 143 0.38 -8.10 -2.01
N ALA A 144 0.01 -7.20 -1.10
CA ALA A 144 -1.33 -7.16 -0.53
C ALA A 144 -2.38 -6.63 -1.53
N CYS A 145 -1.96 -5.79 -2.49
CA CYS A 145 -2.83 -5.12 -3.43
C CYS A 145 -2.26 -5.16 -4.84
N LEU A 146 -3.16 -5.19 -5.83
CA LEU A 146 -2.83 -4.97 -7.23
C LEU A 146 -3.51 -3.68 -7.71
N THR A 147 -2.77 -2.89 -8.48
CA THR A 147 -3.30 -1.67 -9.11
C THR A 147 -3.05 -1.79 -10.61
N THR A 148 -4.02 -1.39 -11.42
CA THR A 148 -3.84 -1.28 -12.87
C THR A 148 -2.83 -0.19 -13.17
N GLY A 149 -1.73 -0.56 -13.82
CA GLY A 149 -0.65 0.33 -14.28
C GLY A 149 -0.80 0.73 -15.73
#